data_AF-A0A2H6HEY5-F1
#
_entry.id   AF-A0A2H6HEY5-F1
#
_cell.length_a   1.000
_cell.length_b   1.000
_cell.length_c   1.000
_cell.angle_alpha   90.00
_cell.angle_beta   90.00
_cell.angle_gamma   90.00
#
_symmetry.space_group_name_H-M   'P 1'
#
loop_
_entity.id
_entity.type
_entity.pdbx_description
1 polymer ?
#
loop_
_entity_poly.entity_id
_entity_poly.type
_entity_poly.pdbx_seq_one_letter_code
_entity_poly.pdbx_strand_id
1 'polypeptide(L)'
;MSAGATEVLGSSNLRKQWRSDSASGSAQSFAADIAGAGLGPNRHGYVSFHQMGTARMGSKPATSVVDGFCNVHGYQGLSVLDGSLFPTSSGVNPMITISALAHRGATLLAERLTP
;
A
#
# COMPACT_ATOMS: atom_id res chain seq x y z
N MET A 1 0.62 -17.69 -12.59
CA MET A 1 1.81 -17.73 -13.46
C MET A 1 2.46 -16.36 -13.39
N SER A 2 3.71 -16.30 -12.90
CA SER A 2 4.46 -15.06 -12.69
C SER A 2 4.80 -14.41 -14.04
N ALA A 3 4.66 -13.09 -14.15
CA ALA A 3 4.89 -12.30 -15.36
C ALA A 3 6.39 -12.26 -15.77
N GLY A 4 6.96 -13.39 -16.18
CA GLY A 4 8.37 -13.51 -16.58
C GLY A 4 9.37 -13.62 -15.42
N ALA A 5 8.91 -13.83 -14.18
CA ALA A 5 9.83 -13.96 -13.05
C ALA A 5 10.63 -15.28 -13.16
N THR A 6 11.96 -15.18 -13.05
CA THR A 6 12.89 -16.33 -13.04
C THR A 6 13.09 -16.91 -11.65
N GLU A 7 12.69 -16.18 -10.61
CA GLU A 7 12.80 -16.60 -9.21
C GLU A 7 11.59 -16.09 -8.42
N VAL A 8 11.05 -16.94 -7.54
CA VAL A 8 9.98 -16.58 -6.60
C VAL A 8 10.39 -17.06 -5.21
N LEU A 9 10.38 -16.14 -4.24
CA LEU A 9 10.66 -16.41 -2.83
C LEU A 9 9.36 -16.39 -2.04
N GLY A 10 9.13 -17.43 -1.24
CA GLY A 10 8.04 -17.47 -0.27
C GLY A 10 8.36 -16.59 0.94
N SER A 11 7.38 -15.84 1.43
CA SER A 11 7.51 -14.97 2.62
C SER A 11 7.62 -15.73 3.94
N SER A 12 7.50 -17.06 3.92
CA SER A 12 7.61 -17.89 5.11
C SER A 12 9.06 -18.02 5.57
N ASN A 13 9.28 -18.18 6.88
CA ASN A 13 10.60 -18.47 7.46
C ASN A 13 11.19 -19.83 7.02
N LEU A 14 10.40 -20.69 6.36
CA LEU A 14 10.83 -21.93 5.73
C LEU A 14 11.65 -21.70 4.45
N ARG A 15 11.77 -20.44 4.00
CA ARG A 15 12.60 -20.01 2.86
C ARG A 15 12.37 -20.85 1.60
N LYS A 16 11.10 -21.21 1.35
CA LYS A 16 10.70 -21.91 0.12
C LYS A 16 10.98 -21.01 -1.07
N GLN A 17 11.61 -21.57 -2.10
CA GLN A 17 12.03 -20.84 -3.29
C GLN A 17 11.75 -21.69 -4.53
N TRP A 18 11.31 -21.02 -5.58
CA TRP A 18 11.22 -21.58 -6.92
C TRP A 18 12.11 -20.80 -7.87
N ARG A 19 12.82 -21.48 -8.76
CA ARG A 19 13.56 -20.87 -9.86
C ARG A 19 13.24 -21.55 -11.18
N SER A 20 13.16 -20.76 -12.24
CA SER A 20 12.82 -21.22 -13.59
C SER A 20 13.90 -22.11 -14.22
N ASP A 21 15.13 -22.06 -13.73
CA ASP A 21 16.30 -22.77 -14.23
C ASP A 21 16.63 -24.06 -13.47
N SER A 22 15.87 -24.40 -12.41
CA SER A 22 16.32 -25.35 -11.39
C SER A 22 15.44 -26.59 -11.20
N ALA A 23 15.97 -27.58 -10.47
CA ALA A 23 15.29 -28.78 -9.97
C ALA A 23 14.13 -28.52 -8.99
N SER A 24 13.74 -27.25 -8.74
CA SER A 24 12.69 -26.84 -7.80
C SER A 24 11.25 -27.21 -8.23
N GLY A 25 11.10 -27.99 -9.30
CA GLY A 25 9.80 -28.37 -9.86
C GLY A 25 9.10 -27.23 -10.59
N SER A 26 7.83 -27.44 -10.93
CA SER A 26 7.02 -26.44 -11.62
C SER A 26 6.55 -25.34 -10.66
N ALA A 27 6.15 -24.19 -11.20
CA ALA A 27 5.51 -23.15 -10.40
C ALA A 27 4.25 -23.68 -9.65
N GLN A 28 3.63 -24.73 -10.18
CA GLN A 28 2.45 -25.37 -9.60
C GLN A 28 2.81 -26.29 -8.43
N SER A 29 3.91 -27.05 -8.51
CA SER A 29 4.42 -27.79 -7.35
C SER A 29 4.90 -26.85 -6.25
N PHE A 30 5.52 -25.72 -6.62
CA PHE A 30 5.86 -24.68 -5.66
C PHE A 30 4.63 -24.08 -4.97
N ALA A 31 3.56 -23.78 -5.71
CA ALA A 31 2.31 -23.30 -5.12
C ALA A 31 1.71 -24.32 -4.14
N ALA A 32 1.75 -25.62 -4.48
CA ALA A 32 1.31 -26.70 -3.60
C ALA A 32 2.16 -26.79 -2.32
N ASP A 33 3.48 -26.68 -2.45
CA ASP A 33 4.43 -26.64 -1.32
C ASP A 33 4.14 -25.49 -0.36
N ILE A 34 3.91 -24.28 -0.89
CA ILE A 34 3.57 -23.10 -0.09
C ILE A 34 2.22 -23.28 0.61
N ALA A 35 1.22 -23.83 -0.08
CA ALA A 35 -0.08 -24.10 0.51
C ALA A 35 0.01 -25.15 1.63
N GLY A 36 0.74 -26.25 1.40
CA GLY A 36 0.95 -27.31 2.39
C GLY A 36 1.78 -26.87 3.60
N ALA A 37 2.67 -25.89 3.42
CA ALA A 37 3.46 -25.32 4.50
C ALA A 37 2.62 -24.57 5.55
N GLY A 38 1.41 -24.09 5.21
CA GLY A 38 0.46 -23.48 6.16
C GLY A 38 0.94 -22.22 6.88
N LEU A 39 0.14 -21.76 7.86
CA LEU A 39 0.33 -20.49 8.59
C LEU A 39 0.63 -20.68 10.09
N GLY A 40 1.31 -21.78 10.46
CA GLY A 40 1.64 -22.09 11.85
C GLY A 40 2.45 -20.98 12.58
N PRO A 41 2.57 -21.07 13.92
CA PRO A 41 3.27 -20.07 14.72
C PRO A 41 4.69 -19.81 14.20
N ASN A 42 5.08 -18.54 14.17
CA ASN A 42 6.38 -18.06 13.68
C ASN A 42 6.70 -18.40 12.21
N ARG A 43 5.72 -18.81 11.39
CA ARG A 43 5.99 -19.15 9.98
C ARG A 43 6.07 -17.95 9.05
N HIS A 44 5.42 -16.83 9.36
CA HIS A 44 5.38 -15.65 8.49
C HIS A 44 5.58 -14.39 9.33
N GLY A 45 6.31 -13.42 8.78
CA GLY A 45 6.35 -12.08 9.36
C GLY A 45 5.01 -11.37 9.15
N TYR A 46 4.44 -10.81 10.22
CA TYR A 46 3.36 -9.83 10.07
C TYR A 46 3.98 -8.51 9.64
N VAL A 47 3.86 -8.19 8.36
CA VAL A 47 4.26 -6.90 7.80
C VAL A 47 3.08 -6.28 7.08
N SER A 48 2.93 -4.97 7.25
CA SER A 48 2.02 -4.16 6.45
C SER A 48 2.81 -3.03 5.84
N PHE A 49 2.65 -2.87 4.53
CA PHE A 49 3.15 -1.71 3.78
C PHE A 49 2.05 -0.65 3.59
N HIS A 50 0.95 -0.75 4.35
CA HIS A 50 -0.19 0.18 4.28
C HIS A 50 -0.20 1.13 5.48
N GLN A 51 0.88 1.88 5.69
CA GLN A 51 0.87 2.96 6.66
C GLN A 51 0.00 4.10 6.13
N MET A 52 -0.95 4.56 6.94
CA MET A 52 -2.02 5.47 6.55
C MET A 52 -2.37 6.40 7.71
N GLY A 53 -2.91 7.58 7.43
CA GLY A 53 -3.45 8.49 8.44
C GLY A 53 -2.45 9.30 9.26
N THR A 54 -1.18 9.35 8.82
CA THR A 54 -0.13 10.19 9.43
C THR A 54 -0.35 11.69 9.21
N ALA A 55 -1.10 12.07 8.17
CA ALA A 55 -1.55 13.43 7.90
C ALA A 55 -3.06 13.42 7.60
N ARG A 56 -3.82 12.78 8.47
CA ARG A 56 -5.23 12.48 8.23
C ARG A 56 -6.06 13.71 7.86
N MET A 57 -6.98 13.49 6.94
CA MET A 57 -8.00 14.45 6.53
C MET A 57 -9.09 14.61 7.60
N GLY A 58 -9.55 15.84 7.82
CA GLY A 58 -10.66 16.12 8.73
C GLY A 58 -11.08 17.59 8.74
N SER A 59 -12.22 17.86 9.36
CA SER A 59 -12.79 19.21 9.44
C SER A 59 -12.23 20.07 10.58
N LYS A 60 -11.46 19.48 11.50
CA LYS A 60 -10.95 20.16 12.70
C LYS A 60 -9.43 20.10 12.77
N PRO A 61 -8.72 21.25 12.79
CA PRO A 61 -7.26 21.27 12.95
C PRO A 61 -6.76 20.57 14.22
N ALA A 62 -7.57 20.57 15.28
CA ALA A 62 -7.23 19.90 16.54
C ALA A 62 -7.09 18.37 16.43
N THR A 63 -7.65 17.76 15.38
CA THR A 63 -7.70 16.30 15.21
C THR A 63 -7.31 15.84 13.81
N SER A 64 -6.83 16.73 12.94
CA SER A 64 -6.46 16.43 11.55
C SER A 64 -5.39 17.38 11.06
N VAL A 65 -4.59 16.94 10.08
CA VAL A 65 -3.50 17.75 9.50
C VAL A 65 -4.00 18.52 8.30
N VAL A 66 -4.90 17.92 7.50
CA VAL A 66 -5.45 18.56 6.31
C VAL A 66 -6.98 18.63 6.33
N ASP A 67 -7.52 19.59 5.58
CA ASP A 67 -8.96 19.73 5.32
C ASP A 67 -9.47 18.72 4.27
N GLY A 68 -10.79 18.73 4.01
CA GLY A 68 -11.45 17.89 3.00
C GLY A 68 -11.02 18.13 1.54
N PHE A 69 -10.16 19.12 1.31
CA PHE A 69 -9.61 19.52 0.03
C PHE A 69 -8.09 19.31 -0.03
N CYS A 70 -7.56 18.51 0.90
CA CYS A 70 -6.15 18.11 1.00
C CYS A 70 -5.18 19.25 1.35
N ASN A 71 -5.67 20.36 1.94
CA ASN A 71 -4.82 21.50 2.33
C ASN A 71 -4.45 21.41 3.80
N VAL A 72 -3.20 21.73 4.11
CA VAL A 72 -2.73 21.75 5.50
C VAL A 72 -3.39 22.89 6.26
N HIS A 73 -4.00 22.58 7.39
CA HIS A 73 -4.65 23.59 8.24
C HIS A 73 -3.65 24.68 8.65
N GLY A 74 -4.02 25.94 8.48
CA GLY A 74 -3.20 27.09 8.88
C GLY A 74 -2.07 27.47 7.92
N TYR A 75 -1.90 26.76 6.79
CA TYR A 75 -0.88 27.09 5.79
C TYR A 75 -1.51 27.31 4.42
N GLN A 76 -1.11 28.40 3.76
CA GLN A 76 -1.51 28.68 2.38
C GLN A 76 -0.53 28.01 1.41
N GLY A 77 -1.05 27.44 0.32
CA GLY A 77 -0.23 26.84 -0.73
C GLY A 77 0.45 25.51 -0.37
N LEU A 78 0.05 24.87 0.75
CA LEU A 78 0.58 23.58 1.16
C LEU A 78 -0.50 22.49 1.15
N SER A 79 -0.25 21.42 0.39
CA SER A 79 -1.16 20.29 0.25
C SER A 79 -0.44 18.94 0.42
N VAL A 80 -1.18 17.92 0.85
CA VAL A 80 -0.69 16.53 0.97
C VAL A 80 -1.54 15.64 0.07
N LEU A 81 -0.93 14.76 -0.73
CA LEU A 81 -1.62 14.01 -1.80
C LEU A 81 -1.18 12.54 -1.86
N ASP A 82 -1.08 11.86 -0.72
CA ASP A 82 -0.67 10.46 -0.62
C ASP A 82 -1.52 9.64 0.37
N GLY A 83 -1.08 8.42 0.73
CA GLY A 83 -1.78 7.53 1.67
C GLY A 83 -1.90 8.05 3.11
N SER A 84 -1.17 9.10 3.48
CA SER A 84 -1.27 9.73 4.80
C SER A 84 -2.64 10.38 5.05
N LEU A 85 -3.38 10.69 3.99
CA LEU A 85 -4.67 11.40 4.03
C LEU A 85 -5.82 10.61 4.66
N PHE A 86 -5.72 9.29 4.69
CA PHE A 86 -6.78 8.43 5.18
C PHE A 86 -7.17 8.78 6.64
N PRO A 87 -8.46 8.96 6.97
CA PRO A 87 -8.88 9.21 8.35
C PRO A 87 -8.48 8.07 9.31
N THR A 88 -8.55 6.83 8.82
CA THR A 88 -8.18 5.60 9.50
C THR A 88 -7.70 4.56 8.48
N SER A 89 -7.11 3.46 8.95
CA SER A 89 -6.78 2.33 8.07
C SER A 89 -8.05 1.75 7.44
N SER A 90 -8.01 1.52 6.12
CA SER A 90 -9.15 0.98 5.36
C SER A 90 -9.35 -0.54 5.53
N GLY A 91 -8.34 -1.25 6.05
CA GLY A 91 -8.34 -2.72 6.14
C GLY A 91 -8.25 -3.44 4.78
N VAL A 92 -8.18 -2.70 3.67
CA VAL A 92 -8.10 -3.22 2.29
C VAL A 92 -6.93 -2.56 1.55
N ASN A 93 -6.62 -3.02 0.33
CA ASN A 93 -5.57 -2.42 -0.48
C ASN A 93 -5.91 -0.95 -0.81
N PRO A 94 -5.10 0.03 -0.36
CA PRO A 94 -5.45 1.45 -0.48
C PRO A 94 -5.11 2.06 -1.84
N MET A 95 -4.43 1.33 -2.74
CA MET A 95 -3.85 1.87 -3.98
C MET A 95 -4.82 2.74 -4.79
N ILE A 96 -6.01 2.23 -5.12
CA ILE A 96 -6.97 2.95 -5.97
C ILE A 96 -7.50 4.21 -5.27
N THR A 97 -7.73 4.13 -3.96
CA THR A 97 -8.18 5.28 -3.16
C THR A 97 -7.08 6.35 -3.05
N ILE A 98 -5.81 5.96 -2.89
CA ILE A 98 -4.67 6.88 -2.92
C ILE A 98 -4.63 7.60 -4.27
N SER A 99 -4.67 6.85 -5.38
CA SER A 99 -4.66 7.44 -6.73
C SER A 99 -5.84 8.38 -6.96
N ALA A 100 -7.04 8.01 -6.50
CA ALA A 100 -8.23 8.85 -6.63
C ALA A 100 -8.11 10.16 -5.82
N LEU A 101 -7.62 10.09 -4.57
CA LEU A 101 -7.40 11.25 -3.73
C LEU A 101 -6.31 12.17 -4.29
N ALA A 102 -5.20 11.60 -4.75
CA ALA A 102 -4.10 12.34 -5.37
C ALA A 102 -4.57 13.04 -6.65
N HIS A 103 -5.31 12.33 -7.51
CA HIS A 103 -5.87 12.92 -8.74
C HIS A 103 -6.85 14.07 -8.42
N ARG A 104 -7.82 13.84 -7.53
CA ARG A 104 -8.77 14.88 -7.11
C ARG A 104 -8.05 16.11 -6.54
N GLY A 105 -7.11 15.90 -5.62
CA GLY A 105 -6.40 16.99 -4.97
C GLY A 105 -5.46 17.74 -5.91
N ALA A 106 -4.83 17.04 -6.87
CA ALA A 106 -4.02 17.67 -7.92
C ALA A 106 -4.87 18.53 -8.86
N THR A 107 -6.08 18.08 -9.24
CA THR A 107 -7.03 18.88 -10.03
C THR A 107 -7.42 20.16 -9.30
N LEU A 108 -7.83 20.05 -8.03
CA LEU A 108 -8.17 21.22 -7.20
C LEU A 108 -6.97 22.15 -6.98
N LEU A 109 -5.75 21.61 -6.88
CA LEU A 109 -4.54 22.42 -6.79
C LEU A 109 -4.30 23.17 -8.10
N ALA A 110 -4.41 22.51 -9.25
CA ALA A 110 -4.24 23.14 -10.56
C ALA A 110 -5.25 24.28 -10.79
N GLU A 111 -6.52 24.07 -10.43
CA GLU A 111 -7.56 25.11 -10.49
C GLU A 111 -7.20 26.35 -9.66
N ARG A 112 -6.55 26.18 -8.50
CA ARG A 112 -6.14 27.29 -7.62
C ARG A 112 -4.86 27.99 -8.05
N LEU A 113 -4.01 27.30 -8.80
CA LEU A 113 -2.77 27.85 -9.34
C LEU A 113 -2.98 28.55 -10.69
N THR A 114 -4.13 28.31 -11.34
CA THR A 114 -4.49 28.99 -12.59
C THR A 114 -5.03 30.39 -12.28
N PRO A 115 -4.53 31.45 -12.95
CA PRO A 115 -4.95 32.84 -12.72
C PRO A 115 -6.43 33.12 -12.95
#